data_AF-A0A1H4FD06-F1
#
_entry.id   AF-A0A1H4FD06-F1
#
_cell.length_a   1.000
_cell.length_b   1.000
_cell.length_c   1.000
_cell.angle_alpha   90.00
_cell.angle_beta   90.00
_cell.angle_gamma   90.00
#
_symmetry.space_group_name_H-M   'P 1'
#
loop_
_entity.id
_entity.type
_entity.pdbx_description
1 polymer ?
#
loop_
_entity_poly.entity_id
_entity_poly.type
_entity_poly.pdbx_seq_one_letter_code
_entity_poly.pdbx_strand_id
1 'polypeptide(L)' 'MTRTINISLNVPETYEVEELTRQLTEYGERLIARRKPSAKPRRRPSHDFLRSFTLPKGTTSEQLIDEHLAEKYGI' A
#
# COMPACT_ATOMS: atom_id res chain seq x y z
N MET A 1 13.37 -1.77 1.73
CA MET A 1 14.13 -0.70 2.42
C MET A 1 13.81 -0.77 3.90
N THR A 2 14.81 -1.07 4.72
CA THR A 2 14.70 -1.13 6.18
C THR A 2 15.08 0.23 6.75
N ARG A 3 14.32 0.75 7.72
CA ARG A 3 14.58 2.04 8.37
C ARG A 3 14.77 1.79 9.86
N THR A 4 15.95 2.10 10.37
CA THR A 4 16.29 1.94 11.80
C THR A 4 16.04 3.26 12.52
N ILE A 5 15.38 3.21 13.67
CA ILE A 5 15.11 4.39 14.52
C ILE A 5 15.78 4.14 15.86
N ASN A 6 16.69 5.03 16.26
CA ASN A 6 17.36 4.98 17.56
C ASN A 6 16.52 5.76 18.58
N ILE A 7 16.20 5.14 19.71
CA ILE A 7 15.41 5.74 20.79
C ILE A 7 16.28 5.78 22.04
N SER A 8 16.44 6.95 22.63
CA SER A 8 17.13 7.16 23.89
C SER A 8 16.12 7.50 24.96
N LEU A 9 16.08 6.72 26.05
CA LEU A 9 15.17 6.91 27.18
C LEU A 9 16.01 7.19 28.42
N ASN A 10 15.61 8.20 29.19
CA ASN A 10 16.22 8.48 30.49
C ASN A 10 15.53 7.59 31.53
N VAL A 11 16.17 6.46 31.86
CA VAL A 11 15.64 5.46 32.80
C VAL A 11 16.44 5.52 34.11
N PRO A 12 15.81 5.38 35.28
CA PRO A 12 16.53 5.27 36.55
C PRO A 12 17.50 4.07 36.53
N GLU A 13 18.67 4.20 37.15
CA GLU A 13 19.68 3.12 37.21
C GLU A 13 19.17 1.84 37.87
N THR A 14 18.11 1.93 38.67
CA THR A 14 17.47 0.79 39.34
C THR A 14 16.59 -0.04 38.41
N TYR A 15 16.37 0.39 37.16
CA TYR A 15 15.53 -0.34 36.21
C TYR A 15 16.31 -1.45 35.52
N GLU A 16 15.73 -2.64 35.45
CA GLU A 16 16.28 -3.74 34.65
C GLU A 16 16.14 -3.42 33.16
N VAL A 17 17.25 -2.94 32.57
CA VAL A 17 17.32 -2.50 31.17
C VAL A 17 16.93 -3.63 30.20
N GLU A 18 17.26 -4.88 30.54
CA GLU A 18 16.91 -6.05 29.74
C GLU A 18 15.40 -6.25 29.63
N GLU A 19 14.69 -6.15 30.76
CA GLU A 19 13.24 -6.31 30.81
C GLU A 19 12.52 -5.18 30.07
N LEU A 20 13.01 -3.94 30.19
CA LEU A 20 12.48 -2.80 29.44
C LEU A 20 12.65 -2.97 27.92
N THR A 21 13.83 -3.44 27.50
CA THR A 21 14.13 -3.68 26.08
C THR A 21 13.20 -4.75 25.50
N ARG A 22 12.95 -5.81 26.27
CA ARG A 22 11.99 -6.86 25.90
C ARG A 22 10.58 -6.30 25.72
N GLN A 23 10.09 -5.53 26.69
CA GLN A 23 8.75 -4.94 26.66
C GLN A 23 8.55 -3.96 25.48
N LEU A 24 9.56 -3.13 25.21
CA LEU A 24 9.51 -2.18 24.08
C LEU A 24 9.51 -2.89 22.73
N THR A 25 10.27 -3.97 22.60
CA THR A 25 10.31 -4.79 21.38
C THR A 25 8.96 -5.44 21.13
N GLU A 26 8.39 -6.10 22.15
CA GLU A 26 7.08 -6.75 22.04
C GLU A 26 5.96 -5.74 21.73
N TYR A 27 6.01 -4.56 22.34
CA TYR A 27 5.05 -3.49 22.05
C TYR A 27 5.16 -2.99 20.61
N GLY A 28 6.38 -2.82 20.09
CA GLY A 28 6.63 -2.47 18.69
C GLY A 28 6.09 -3.51 17.71
N GLU A 29 6.33 -4.79 17.97
CA GLU A 29 5.80 -5.89 17.16
C GLU A 29 4.27 -5.94 17.18
N ARG A 30 3.65 -5.75 18.35
CA ARG A 30 2.18 -5.66 18.49
C ARG A 30 1.60 -4.48 17.71
N LEU A 31 2.28 -3.34 17.69
CA LEU A 31 1.85 -2.18 16.89
C LEU A 31 1.90 -2.48 15.39
N ILE A 32 2.96 -3.14 14.92
CA ILE A 32 3.10 -3.55 13.51
C ILE A 32 2.02 -4.57 13.15
N ALA A 33 1.78 -5.57 14.00
CA ALA A 33 0.76 -6.60 13.79
C ALA A 33 -0.68 -6.04 13.82
N ARG A 34 -0.95 -5.07 14.71
CA ARG A 34 -2.25 -4.37 14.80
C ARG A 34 -2.50 -3.44 13.62
N ARG A 35 -1.45 -3.00 12.94
CA ARG A 35 -1.54 -2.25 11.68
C ARG A 35 -1.96 -3.19 10.56
N LYS A 36 -3.17 -3.74 10.65
CA LYS A 36 -3.84 -4.41 9.53
C LYS A 36 -3.72 -3.47 8.32
N PRO A 37 -3.33 -3.95 7.12
CA PRO A 37 -3.48 -3.13 5.93
C PRO A 37 -4.96 -2.77 5.87
N SER A 38 -5.27 -1.48 5.99
CA SER A 38 -6.61 -0.96 5.71
C SER A 38 -6.83 -1.00 4.19
N ALA A 39 -6.69 -2.19 3.60
CA ALA A 39 -7.17 -2.44 2.28
C ALA A 39 -8.69 -2.39 2.42
N LYS A 40 -9.29 -1.23 2.14
CA LYS A 40 -10.70 -1.17 1.78
C LYS A 40 -10.92 -2.32 0.80
N PRO A 41 -11.94 -3.17 0.98
CA PRO A 41 -12.21 -4.21 -0.01
C PRO A 41 -12.31 -3.53 -1.36
N ARG A 42 -11.37 -3.80 -2.27
CA ARG A 42 -11.48 -3.38 -3.66
C ARG A 42 -12.76 -4.02 -4.16
N ARG A 43 -13.84 -3.22 -4.29
CA ARG A 43 -15.06 -3.65 -4.97
C ARG A 43 -14.59 -4.21 -6.31
N ARG A 44 -14.74 -5.52 -6.51
CA ARG A 44 -14.52 -6.09 -7.84
C ARG A 44 -15.51 -5.37 -8.75
N PRO A 45 -15.06 -4.76 -9.86
CA PRO A 45 -16.00 -4.17 -10.81
C PRO A 45 -17.03 -5.25 -11.19
N SER A 46 -18.31 -4.87 -11.23
CA SER A 46 -19.37 -5.78 -11.67
C SER A 46 -19.09 -6.26 -13.09
N HIS A 47 -19.59 -7.44 -13.44
CA HIS A 47 -19.52 -7.96 -14.80
C HIS A 47 -20.03 -6.94 -15.83
N ASP A 48 -21.04 -6.14 -15.47
CA ASP A 48 -21.58 -5.08 -16.31
C ASP A 48 -20.62 -3.90 -16.52
N PHE A 49 -19.84 -3.53 -15.49
CA PHE A 49 -18.77 -2.53 -15.64
C PHE A 49 -17.72 -3.05 -16.62
N LEU A 50 -17.26 -4.29 -16.48
CA LEU A 50 -16.29 -4.88 -17.41
C LEU A 50 -16.85 -5.01 -18.83
N ARG A 51 -18.15 -5.29 -18.98
CA ARG A 51 -18.83 -5.34 -20.28
C ARG A 51 -18.90 -3.98 -20.96
N SER A 52 -18.97 -2.87 -20.22
CA SER A 52 -18.93 -1.54 -20.83
C SER A 52 -17.55 -1.17 -21.43
N PHE A 53 -16.49 -1.88 -21.06
CA PHE A 53 -15.15 -1.72 -21.66
C PHE A 53 -14.92 -2.64 -22.87
N THR A 54 -15.92 -3.40 -23.33
CA THR A 54 -15.72 -4.19 -24.55
C THR A 54 -15.58 -3.24 -25.73
N LEU A 55 -14.35 -3.13 -26.22
CA LEU A 55 -13.98 -2.41 -27.41
C LEU A 55 -14.83 -2.88 -28.61
N PRO A 56 -15.15 -1.99 -29.56
CA PRO A 56 -15.74 -2.38 -30.82
C PRO A 56 -14.96 -3.55 -31.45
N LYS A 57 -15.68 -4.51 -32.02
CA LYS A 57 -15.03 -5.63 -32.72
C LYS A 57 -14.14 -5.08 -33.84
N GLY A 58 -12.86 -5.43 -33.80
CA GLY A 58 -11.88 -5.02 -34.81
C GLY A 58 -10.95 -3.88 -34.39
N THR A 59 -11.14 -3.30 -33.19
CA THR A 59 -10.22 -2.28 -32.68
C THR A 59 -8.86 -2.92 -32.34
N THR A 60 -7.79 -2.46 -32.99
CA THR A 60 -6.43 -2.93 -32.71
C THR A 60 -5.80 -2.13 -31.58
N SER A 61 -4.79 -2.70 -30.91
CA SER A 61 -4.06 -1.99 -29.86
C SER A 61 -3.44 -0.67 -30.34
N GLU A 62 -3.05 -0.60 -31.62
CA GLU A 62 -2.48 0.60 -32.25
C GLU A 62 -3.53 1.73 -32.34
N GLN A 63 -4.75 1.43 -32.77
CA GLN A 63 -5.83 2.41 -32.84
C GLN A 63 -6.18 3.02 -31.48
N LEU A 64 -6.09 2.23 -30.41
CA LEU A 64 -6.36 2.71 -29.04
C LEU A 64 -5.24 3.62 -28.53
N ILE A 65 -4.00 3.33 -28.93
CA ILE A 65 -2.84 4.15 -28.57
C ILE A 65 -2.94 5.48 -29.31
N ASP A 66 -3.24 5.45 -30.60
CA ASP A 66 -3.41 6.67 -31.41
C ASP A 66 -4.56 7.54 -30.90
N GLU A 67 -5.72 6.94 -30.59
CA GLU A 67 -6.85 7.66 -29.99
C GLU A 67 -6.47 8.32 -28.65
N HIS A 68 -5.75 7.60 -27.78
CA HIS A 68 -5.30 8.15 -26.51
C HIS A 68 -4.26 9.27 -26.67
N LEU A 69 -3.36 9.15 -27.64
CA LEU A 69 -2.35 10.16 -27.92
C LEU A 69 -2.99 11.42 -28.51
N ALA A 70 -3.96 11.28 -29.42
CA ALA A 70 -4.73 12.36 -29.98
C ALA A 70 -5.57 13.09 -28.92
N GLU A 71 -6.26 12.36 -28.03
CA GLU A 71 -7.08 12.97 -26.98
C GLU A 71 -6.21 13.70 -25.93
N LYS A 72 -5.08 13.12 -25.54
CA LYS A 72 -4.27 13.62 -24.43
C LYS A 72 -3.25 14.69 -24.85
N TYR A 73 -2.72 14.56 -26.06
CA TYR A 73 -1.63 15.42 -26.55
C TYR A 73 -2.00 16.18 -27.82
N GLY A 74 -3.16 15.93 -28.42
CA GLY A 74 -3.63 16.64 -29.63
C GLY A 74 -2.79 16.33 -30.87
N ILE A 75 -2.14 15.17 -30.91
CA ILE A 75 -1.24 14.72 -31.99
C ILE A 75 -1.86 13.54 -32.72
#